data_AF-A0AA45C962-F1
#
_entry.id   AF-A0AA45C962-F1
#
_cell.length_a   1.000
_cell.length_b   1.000
_cell.length_c   1.000
_cell.angle_alpha   90.00
_cell.angle_beta   90.00
_cell.angle_gamma   90.00
#
_symmetry.space_group_name_H-M   'P 1'
#
loop_
_entity.id
_entity.type
_entity.pdbx_description
1 polymer ?
#
loop_
_entity_poly.entity_id
_entity_poly.type
_entity_poly.pdbx_seq_one_letter_code
_entity_poly.pdbx_strand_id
1 'polypeptide(L)'
;MKDKFHKLFLDSALNDGFIHKDHIHPVIVVWASLNENTKEDFIKYVNDFDKEYAVELKEYIEDLNYIEDIIPIYFPFEVESEEQLEAFNNFLEKIKDVIDIKSYSILSEVNITDDDDIEEVDDEDLVYYPSIFTENDSGECYMTVVNYENLEVVDEYSGEFEKNDPYIQGLRFPIL
;
A
#
# COMPACT_ATOMS: atom_id res chain seq x y z
N MET A 1 -11.26 8.62 14.96
CA MET A 1 -10.20 7.61 15.03
C MET A 1 -9.47 7.78 13.73
N LYS A 2 -8.22 8.27 13.76
CA LYS A 2 -7.32 8.32 12.59
C LYS A 2 -7.33 6.92 11.97
N ASP A 3 -7.42 6.85 10.64
CA ASP A 3 -7.86 5.67 9.89
C ASP A 3 -7.41 4.32 10.49
N LYS A 4 -8.39 3.44 10.78
CA LYS A 4 -8.13 2.16 11.46
C LYS A 4 -7.22 1.27 10.62
N PHE A 5 -7.29 1.34 9.29
CA PHE A 5 -6.50 0.53 8.38
C PHE A 5 -5.05 1.01 8.37
N HIS A 6 -4.86 2.33 8.37
CA HIS A 6 -3.53 2.92 8.49
C HIS A 6 -2.82 2.45 9.77
N LYS A 7 -3.52 2.50 10.92
CA LYS A 7 -2.94 2.03 12.18
C LYS A 7 -2.66 0.53 12.16
N LEU A 8 -3.61 -0.29 11.69
CA LEU A 8 -3.42 -1.74 11.61
C LEU A 8 -2.22 -2.10 10.74
N PHE A 9 -2.06 -1.42 9.60
CA PHE A 9 -0.92 -1.67 8.73
C PHE A 9 0.39 -1.17 9.32
N LEU A 10 0.41 0.00 9.94
CA LEU A 10 1.60 0.52 10.63
C LEU A 10 2.07 -0.46 11.71
N ASP A 11 1.15 -0.95 12.55
CA ASP A 11 1.48 -1.93 13.58
C ASP A 11 2.04 -3.22 12.94
N SER A 12 1.45 -3.72 11.84
CA SER A 12 1.96 -4.90 11.12
C SER A 12 3.35 -4.65 10.49
N ALA A 13 3.53 -3.56 9.75
CA ALA A 13 4.77 -3.23 9.07
C ALA A 13 5.97 -3.11 10.03
N LEU A 14 5.75 -2.55 11.22
CA LEU A 14 6.77 -2.38 12.26
C LEU A 14 7.13 -3.69 12.99
N ASN A 15 6.26 -4.72 12.96
CA ASN A 15 6.43 -5.95 13.74
C ASN A 15 6.66 -7.20 12.88
N ASP A 16 6.19 -7.22 11.64
CA ASP A 16 6.11 -8.42 10.79
C ASP A 16 7.26 -8.53 9.77
N GLY A 17 8.30 -7.69 9.93
CA GLY A 17 9.53 -7.79 9.13
C GLY A 17 9.44 -7.17 7.74
N PHE A 18 8.48 -6.28 7.49
CA PHE A 18 8.42 -5.53 6.23
C PHE A 18 9.47 -4.41 6.12
N ILE A 19 9.96 -3.93 7.27
CA ILE A 19 10.97 -2.87 7.36
C ILE A 19 12.23 -3.46 8.00
N HIS A 20 13.33 -3.44 7.25
CA HIS A 20 14.66 -3.79 7.71
C HIS A 20 15.52 -2.53 7.88
N LYS A 21 16.71 -2.66 8.45
CA LYS A 21 17.58 -1.50 8.73
C LYS A 21 18.13 -0.83 7.47
N ASP A 22 18.15 -1.55 6.36
CA ASP A 22 18.81 -1.19 5.11
C ASP A 22 17.86 -1.19 3.91
N HIS A 23 16.64 -1.70 4.05
CA HIS A 23 15.63 -1.73 2.99
C HIS A 23 14.23 -1.99 3.54
N ILE A 24 13.22 -1.77 2.71
CA ILE A 24 11.86 -2.29 2.89
C ILE A 24 11.56 -3.39 1.90
N HIS A 25 10.51 -4.16 2.18
CA HIS A 25 9.79 -4.96 1.18
C HIS A 25 8.52 -4.20 0.77
N PRO A 26 8.52 -3.48 -0.37
CA PRO A 26 7.36 -2.69 -0.78
C PRO A 26 6.14 -3.58 -0.99
N VAL A 27 5.00 -3.12 -0.47
CA VAL A 27 3.76 -3.88 -0.52
C VAL A 27 2.57 -2.93 -0.57
N ILE A 28 1.58 -3.31 -1.35
CA ILE A 28 0.26 -2.67 -1.34
C ILE A 28 -0.71 -3.59 -0.62
N VAL A 29 -1.39 -3.07 0.38
CA VAL A 29 -2.44 -3.77 1.11
C VAL A 29 -3.78 -3.23 0.68
N VAL A 30 -4.62 -4.07 0.08
CA VAL A 30 -6.01 -3.73 -0.23
C VAL A 30 -6.89 -4.23 0.91
N TRP A 31 -7.61 -3.32 1.56
CA TRP A 31 -8.56 -3.63 2.61
C TRP A 31 -9.95 -3.82 2.01
N ALA A 32 -10.38 -5.06 1.87
CA ALA A 32 -11.62 -5.39 1.15
C ALA A 32 -12.58 -6.24 1.97
N SER A 33 -13.87 -6.04 1.70
CA SER A 33 -14.93 -6.94 2.14
C SER A 33 -15.20 -7.98 1.06
N LEU A 34 -15.16 -9.26 1.42
CA LEU A 34 -15.46 -10.37 0.52
C LEU A 34 -16.69 -11.14 1.00
N ASN A 35 -17.53 -11.55 0.06
CA ASN A 35 -18.54 -12.58 0.27
C ASN A 35 -18.24 -13.79 -0.62
N GLU A 36 -19.04 -14.86 -0.49
CA GLU A 36 -18.82 -16.10 -1.23
C GLU A 36 -18.73 -15.89 -2.76
N ASN A 37 -19.55 -14.99 -3.33
CA ASN A 37 -19.53 -14.72 -4.77
C ASN A 37 -18.29 -13.90 -5.17
N THR A 38 -18.02 -12.80 -4.46
CA THR A 38 -16.89 -11.92 -4.81
C THR A 38 -15.55 -12.60 -4.57
N LYS A 39 -15.46 -13.56 -3.64
CA LYS A 39 -14.26 -14.38 -3.42
C LYS A 39 -13.88 -15.19 -4.65
N GLU A 40 -14.83 -15.92 -5.23
CA GLU A 40 -14.56 -16.75 -6.40
C GLU A 40 -14.18 -15.89 -7.62
N ASP A 41 -14.92 -14.80 -7.84
CA ASP A 41 -14.64 -13.85 -8.91
C ASP A 41 -13.27 -13.20 -8.75
N PHE A 42 -12.88 -12.84 -7.51
CA PHE A 42 -11.60 -12.25 -7.20
C PHE A 42 -10.43 -13.21 -7.41
N ILE A 43 -10.51 -14.43 -6.89
CA ILE A 43 -9.47 -15.45 -7.11
C ILE A 43 -9.28 -15.72 -8.61
N LYS A 44 -10.38 -15.79 -9.37
CA LYS A 44 -10.31 -15.95 -10.82
C LYS A 44 -9.65 -14.77 -11.50
N TYR A 45 -10.00 -13.55 -11.10
CA TYR A 45 -9.40 -12.33 -11.62
C TYR A 45 -7.89 -12.28 -11.37
N VAL A 46 -7.45 -12.60 -10.15
CA VAL A 46 -6.03 -12.68 -9.80
C VAL A 46 -5.34 -13.78 -10.60
N ASN A 47 -5.95 -14.95 -10.78
CA ASN A 47 -5.37 -16.05 -11.57
C ASN A 47 -5.11 -15.69 -13.04
N ASP A 48 -5.88 -14.77 -13.62
CA ASP A 48 -5.65 -14.30 -14.98
C ASP A 48 -4.44 -13.33 -15.08
N PHE A 49 -4.06 -12.72 -13.95
CA PHE A 49 -2.89 -11.84 -13.82
C PHE A 49 -1.64 -12.60 -13.35
N ASP A 50 -1.75 -13.31 -12.23
CA ASP A 50 -0.71 -14.12 -11.61
C ASP A 50 -1.31 -15.42 -11.05
N LYS A 51 -0.93 -16.54 -11.66
CA LYS A 51 -1.43 -17.87 -11.29
C LYS A 51 -0.83 -18.40 -9.99
N GLU A 52 0.43 -18.11 -9.73
CA GLU A 52 1.13 -18.62 -8.55
C GLU A 52 0.58 -17.90 -7.32
N TYR A 53 0.52 -16.57 -7.39
CA TYR A 53 -0.07 -15.76 -6.34
C TYR A 53 -1.57 -16.07 -6.13
N ALA A 54 -2.34 -16.39 -7.18
CA ALA A 54 -3.74 -16.79 -7.00
C ALA A 54 -3.93 -18.07 -6.17
N VAL A 55 -2.96 -19.00 -6.22
CA VAL A 55 -2.99 -20.22 -5.38
C VAL A 55 -2.77 -19.83 -3.91
N GLU A 56 -1.75 -19.02 -3.64
CA GLU A 56 -1.44 -18.54 -2.29
C GLU A 56 -2.60 -17.70 -1.72
N LEU A 57 -3.14 -16.79 -2.51
CA LEU A 57 -4.27 -15.95 -2.15
C LEU A 57 -5.49 -16.80 -1.81
N LYS A 58 -5.76 -17.86 -2.57
CA LYS A 58 -6.88 -18.77 -2.30
C LYS A 58 -6.72 -19.46 -0.94
N GLU A 59 -5.52 -19.97 -0.64
CA GLU A 59 -5.21 -20.59 0.65
C GLU A 59 -5.36 -19.59 1.79
N TYR A 60 -4.75 -18.40 1.66
CA TYR A 60 -4.84 -17.31 2.64
C TYR A 60 -6.29 -16.93 2.93
N ILE A 61 -7.06 -16.73 1.86
CA ILE A 61 -8.46 -16.37 1.97
C ILE A 61 -9.17 -17.52 2.66
N GLU A 62 -9.13 -18.77 2.19
CA GLU A 62 -9.89 -19.93 2.71
C GLU A 62 -9.84 -20.13 4.23
N ASP A 63 -8.75 -19.73 4.89
CA ASP A 63 -8.58 -19.83 6.34
C ASP A 63 -9.35 -18.75 7.15
N LEU A 64 -9.92 -17.74 6.49
CA LEU A 64 -10.69 -16.66 7.11
C LEU A 64 -12.17 -17.04 7.28
N ASN A 65 -12.84 -16.52 8.32
CA ASN A 65 -14.26 -16.82 8.59
C ASN A 65 -15.12 -15.59 8.23
N TYR A 66 -15.84 -15.63 7.10
CA TYR A 66 -16.18 -14.46 6.25
C TYR A 66 -17.48 -13.72 6.49
N ILE A 67 -18.11 -13.83 7.66
CA ILE A 67 -19.36 -13.08 7.83
C ILE A 67 -18.99 -11.63 8.18
N GLU A 68 -18.91 -10.79 7.13
CA GLU A 68 -18.81 -9.32 7.16
C GLU A 68 -17.49 -8.70 7.67
N ASP A 69 -16.37 -9.43 7.63
CA ASP A 69 -15.06 -8.89 8.02
C ASP A 69 -14.32 -8.27 6.82
N ILE A 70 -13.71 -7.10 7.07
CA ILE A 70 -12.78 -6.43 6.14
C ILE A 70 -11.41 -7.06 6.33
N ILE A 71 -10.84 -7.62 5.27
CA ILE A 71 -9.59 -8.38 5.31
C ILE A 71 -8.47 -7.62 4.58
N PRO A 72 -7.20 -7.74 5.03
CA PRO A 72 -6.06 -7.24 4.28
C PRO A 72 -5.66 -8.23 3.18
N ILE A 73 -5.50 -7.74 1.95
CA ILE A 73 -4.97 -8.51 0.82
C ILE A 73 -3.63 -7.88 0.41
N TYR A 74 -2.55 -8.65 0.55
CA TYR A 74 -1.17 -8.16 0.38
C TYR A 74 -0.66 -8.43 -1.02
N PHE A 75 -0.36 -7.38 -1.78
CA PHE A 75 0.28 -7.44 -3.09
C PHE A 75 1.73 -6.98 -2.99
N PRO A 76 2.71 -7.89 -3.13
CA PRO A 76 4.11 -7.50 -3.26
C PRO A 76 4.26 -6.51 -4.42
N PHE A 77 5.02 -5.43 -4.19
CA PHE A 77 5.23 -4.39 -5.19
C PHE A 77 6.68 -4.37 -5.65
N GLU A 78 6.98 -5.26 -6.59
CA GLU A 78 8.29 -5.37 -7.24
C GLU A 78 8.11 -5.06 -8.73
N VAL A 79 8.43 -3.82 -9.12
CA VAL A 79 8.25 -3.33 -10.48
C VAL A 79 9.60 -2.85 -11.01
N GLU A 80 10.08 -3.49 -12.07
CA GLU A 80 11.39 -3.21 -12.68
C GLU A 80 11.27 -2.36 -13.95
N SER A 81 10.05 -2.11 -14.45
CA SER A 81 9.82 -1.35 -15.68
C SER A 81 8.50 -0.57 -15.66
N GLU A 82 8.44 0.49 -16.46
CA GLU A 82 7.21 1.26 -16.68
C GLU A 82 6.07 0.38 -17.23
N GLU A 83 6.37 -0.61 -18.07
CA GLU A 83 5.36 -1.55 -18.60
C GLU A 83 4.77 -2.41 -17.48
N GLN A 84 5.60 -2.89 -16.56
CA GLN A 84 5.12 -3.62 -15.38
C GLN A 84 4.30 -2.72 -14.45
N LEU A 85 4.71 -1.46 -14.27
CA LEU A 85 3.95 -0.47 -13.49
C LEU A 85 2.56 -0.22 -14.10
N GLU A 86 2.50 -0.03 -15.42
CA GLU A 86 1.25 0.18 -16.14
C GLU A 86 0.34 -1.05 -16.05
N ALA A 87 0.90 -2.26 -16.23
CA ALA A 87 0.15 -3.50 -16.09
C ALA A 87 -0.43 -3.67 -14.68
N PHE A 88 0.35 -3.34 -13.66
CA PHE A 88 -0.08 -3.40 -12.27
C PHE A 88 -1.12 -2.33 -11.92
N ASN A 89 -0.96 -1.10 -12.42
CA ASN A 89 -1.98 -0.05 -12.28
C ASN A 89 -3.31 -0.46 -12.94
N ASN A 90 -3.26 -1.06 -14.13
CA ASN A 90 -4.44 -1.57 -14.81
C ASN A 90 -5.11 -2.73 -14.04
N PHE A 91 -4.30 -3.54 -13.34
CA PHE A 91 -4.81 -4.58 -12.46
C PHE A 91 -5.54 -3.97 -11.25
N LEU A 92 -4.89 -3.02 -10.58
CA LEU A 92 -5.42 -2.30 -9.44
C LEU A 92 -6.67 -1.46 -9.75
N GLU A 93 -6.76 -0.86 -10.94
CA GLU A 93 -7.94 -0.10 -11.33
C GLU A 93 -9.18 -0.98 -11.47
N LYS A 94 -9.01 -2.21 -11.97
CA LYS A 94 -10.12 -3.15 -12.22
C LYS A 94 -10.52 -3.95 -11.00
N ILE A 95 -9.67 -4.06 -9.99
CA ILE A 95 -9.96 -4.85 -8.78
C ILE A 95 -11.23 -4.33 -8.07
N LYS A 96 -11.50 -3.02 -8.12
CA LYS A 96 -12.69 -2.39 -7.52
C LYS A 96 -14.02 -2.77 -8.19
N ASP A 97 -13.96 -3.29 -9.41
CA ASP A 97 -15.14 -3.84 -10.11
C ASP A 97 -15.46 -5.27 -9.65
N VAL A 98 -14.53 -5.92 -8.94
CA VAL A 98 -14.61 -7.32 -8.53
C VAL A 98 -14.88 -7.47 -7.03
N ILE A 99 -14.31 -6.59 -6.20
CA ILE A 99 -14.43 -6.64 -4.73
C ILE A 99 -14.76 -5.26 -4.14
N ASP A 100 -15.34 -5.27 -2.95
CA ASP A 100 -15.71 -4.05 -2.22
C ASP A 100 -14.52 -3.53 -1.39
N ILE A 101 -13.80 -2.56 -1.94
CA ILE A 101 -12.59 -1.99 -1.33
C ILE A 101 -12.96 -0.84 -0.40
N LYS A 102 -12.44 -0.89 0.83
CA LYS A 102 -12.67 0.13 1.88
C LYS A 102 -11.50 1.08 2.05
N SER A 103 -10.31 0.60 1.74
CA SER A 103 -9.07 1.37 1.81
C SER A 103 -7.95 0.61 1.10
N TYR A 104 -6.88 1.31 0.75
CA TYR A 104 -5.61 0.67 0.48
C TYR A 104 -4.50 1.35 1.27
N SER A 105 -3.48 0.58 1.62
CA SER A 105 -2.26 1.06 2.25
C SER A 105 -1.05 0.68 1.41
N ILE A 106 0.02 1.47 1.48
CA ILE A 106 1.27 1.22 0.75
C ILE A 106 2.42 1.37 1.71
N LEU A 107 3.32 0.41 1.71
CA LEU A 107 4.66 0.58 2.25
C LEU A 107 5.61 0.88 1.09
N SER A 108 6.20 2.07 1.12
CA SER A 108 7.12 2.57 0.09
C SER A 108 8.20 3.45 0.72
N GLU A 109 9.26 3.75 -0.01
CA GLU A 109 10.21 4.77 0.39
C GLU A 109 9.79 6.13 -0.17
N VAL A 110 9.90 7.17 0.65
CA VAL A 110 9.75 8.56 0.21
C VAL A 110 11.06 9.29 0.42
N ASN A 111 11.41 10.10 -0.57
CA ASN A 111 12.47 11.08 -0.40
C ASN A 111 11.90 12.29 0.34
N ILE A 112 12.60 12.71 1.38
CA ILE A 112 12.29 13.93 2.11
C ILE A 112 13.48 14.86 1.90
N THR A 113 13.39 15.69 0.87
CA THR A 113 14.27 16.84 0.68
C THR A 113 13.46 18.10 0.99
N ASP A 114 14.05 19.03 1.74
CA ASP A 114 13.46 20.34 1.97
C ASP A 114 13.36 21.05 0.60
N ASP A 115 12.13 21.39 0.20
CA ASP A 115 11.68 21.81 -1.14
C ASP A 115 12.36 23.07 -1.74
N ASP A 116 13.41 23.63 -1.12
CA ASP A 116 14.09 24.84 -1.59
C ASP A 116 15.35 24.57 -2.43
N ASP A 117 15.88 23.34 -2.48
CA ASP A 117 17.15 22.99 -3.16
C ASP A 117 17.02 21.81 -4.17
N ILE A 118 15.86 21.63 -4.81
CA ILE A 118 15.63 20.54 -5.80
C ILE A 118 16.43 20.72 -7.11
N GLU A 119 17.10 21.87 -7.31
CA GLU A 119 18.05 22.02 -8.41
C GLU A 119 19.41 21.40 -8.02
N GLU A 120 19.61 20.14 -8.44
CA GLU A 120 20.90 19.39 -8.43
C GLU A 120 21.30 18.71 -7.11
N VAL A 121 20.42 17.92 -6.50
CA VAL A 121 20.88 16.87 -5.55
C VAL A 121 21.30 15.64 -6.36
N ASP A 122 22.56 15.22 -6.24
CA ASP A 122 23.03 13.96 -6.83
C ASP A 122 22.24 12.79 -6.21
N ASP A 123 21.93 11.74 -6.98
CA ASP A 123 21.14 10.59 -6.49
C ASP A 123 21.76 9.94 -5.22
N GLU A 124 23.07 10.12 -5.01
CA GLU A 124 23.83 9.62 -3.85
C GLU A 124 23.54 10.37 -2.53
N ASP A 125 22.97 11.59 -2.60
CA ASP A 125 22.66 12.44 -1.44
C ASP A 125 21.17 12.39 -1.04
N LEU A 126 20.35 11.67 -1.80
CA LEU A 126 18.94 11.49 -1.53
C LEU A 126 18.73 10.55 -0.33
N VAL A 127 18.16 11.09 0.75
CA VAL A 127 17.78 10.28 1.92
C VAL A 127 16.35 9.79 1.79
N TYR A 128 16.21 8.48 1.73
CA TYR A 128 14.93 7.79 1.65
C TYR A 128 14.51 7.28 3.02
N TYR A 129 13.22 7.45 3.33
CA TYR A 129 12.61 6.96 4.55
C TYR A 129 11.46 6.02 4.23
N PRO A 130 11.28 4.92 4.99
CA PRO A 130 10.07 4.13 4.91
C PRO A 130 8.87 4.99 5.25
N SER A 131 7.84 4.84 4.43
CA SER A 131 6.57 5.50 4.58
C SER A 131 5.45 4.49 4.45
N ILE A 132 4.43 4.70 5.26
CA ILE A 132 3.16 4.03 5.09
C ILE A 132 2.16 5.08 4.67
N PHE A 133 1.61 4.92 3.47
CA PHE A 133 0.50 5.72 2.99
C PHE A 133 -0.80 4.93 3.10
N THR A 134 -1.93 5.60 3.29
CA THR A 134 -3.26 4.99 3.27
C THR A 134 -4.29 5.98 2.74
N GLU A 135 -5.09 5.57 1.77
CA GLU A 135 -6.31 6.28 1.32
C GLU A 135 -7.52 5.40 1.63
N ASN A 136 -8.60 5.99 2.16
CA ASN A 136 -9.85 5.29 2.40
C ASN A 136 -10.94 5.66 1.38
N ASP A 137 -12.04 4.91 1.36
CA ASP A 137 -13.17 5.09 0.42
C ASP A 137 -13.83 6.48 0.46
N SER A 138 -13.57 7.26 1.50
CA SER A 138 -14.02 8.64 1.66
C SER A 138 -13.01 9.66 1.09
N GLY A 139 -11.85 9.19 0.63
CA GLY A 139 -10.76 9.99 0.06
C GLY A 139 -9.84 10.64 1.10
N GLU A 140 -9.96 10.25 2.38
CA GLU A 140 -9.06 10.73 3.43
C GLU A 140 -7.69 10.05 3.27
N CYS A 141 -6.62 10.84 3.29
CA CYS A 141 -5.27 10.38 3.06
C CYS A 141 -4.43 10.52 4.35
N TYR A 142 -3.70 9.47 4.70
CA TYR A 142 -2.84 9.42 5.88
C TYR A 142 -1.46 8.90 5.48
N MET A 143 -0.41 9.55 5.96
CA MET A 143 0.95 9.08 5.79
C MET A 143 1.67 9.05 7.13
N THR A 144 2.46 8.01 7.36
CA THR A 144 3.40 7.93 8.49
C THR A 144 4.77 7.63 7.92
N VAL A 145 5.76 8.46 8.26
CA VAL A 145 7.16 8.25 7.92
C VAL A 145 7.88 7.74 9.17
N VAL A 146 8.76 6.76 9.01
CA VAL A 146 9.56 6.21 10.10
C VAL A 146 11.05 6.28 9.80
N ASN A 147 11.86 6.38 10.84
CA ASN A 147 13.31 6.38 10.71
C ASN A 147 13.86 4.93 10.70
N TYR A 148 14.72 4.61 9.73
CA TYR A 148 15.33 3.28 9.59
C TYR A 148 16.12 2.80 10.83
N GLU A 149 16.76 3.71 11.56
CA GLU A 149 17.67 3.36 12.66
C GLU A 149 16.93 2.87 13.90
N ASN A 150 15.81 3.51 14.23
CA ASN A 150 15.10 3.32 15.49
C ASN A 150 13.60 3.02 15.33
N LEU A 151 13.08 3.04 14.09
CA LEU A 151 11.67 2.87 13.75
C LEU A 151 10.73 3.87 14.44
N GLU A 152 11.27 5.00 14.90
CA GLU A 152 10.47 6.09 15.45
C GLU A 152 9.78 6.86 14.33
N VAL A 153 8.54 7.29 14.59
CA VAL A 153 7.77 8.12 13.67
C VAL A 153 8.40 9.50 13.55
N VAL A 154 8.54 9.97 12.32
CA VAL A 154 8.99 11.33 12.02
C VAL A 154 7.75 12.23 11.89
N ASP A 155 7.38 12.87 13.01
CA ASP A 155 6.12 13.61 13.15
C ASP A 155 5.93 14.73 12.10
N GLU A 156 7.02 15.34 11.62
CA GLU A 156 6.98 16.44 10.64
C GLU A 156 6.43 16.03 9.27
N TYR A 157 6.67 14.78 8.87
CA TYR A 157 6.24 14.23 7.58
C TYR A 157 5.08 13.24 7.73
N SER A 158 4.49 13.18 8.93
CA SER A 158 3.44 12.23 9.29
C SER A 158 2.15 12.95 9.64
N GLY A 159 1.02 12.47 9.13
CA GLY A 159 -0.26 13.09 9.41
C GLY A 159 -1.34 12.80 8.39
N GLU A 160 -2.33 13.68 8.41
CA GLU A 160 -3.43 13.75 7.46
C GLU A 160 -3.03 14.68 6.31
N PHE A 161 -3.31 14.25 5.08
CA PHE A 161 -3.00 14.99 3.88
C PHE A 161 -4.26 15.27 3.08
N GLU A 162 -4.29 16.44 2.42
CA GLU A 162 -5.31 16.74 1.44
C GLU A 162 -5.11 15.87 0.19
N LYS A 163 -6.21 15.41 -0.43
CA LYS A 163 -6.18 14.49 -1.59
C LYS A 163 -5.33 14.98 -2.77
N ASN A 164 -5.18 16.30 -2.92
CA ASN A 164 -4.43 16.97 -3.98
C ASN A 164 -3.06 17.48 -3.52
N ASP A 165 -2.60 17.10 -2.32
CA ASP A 165 -1.30 17.49 -1.81
C ASP A 165 -0.19 16.89 -2.72
N PRO A 166 0.73 17.72 -3.27
CA PRO A 166 1.82 17.25 -4.12
C PRO A 166 2.67 16.15 -3.51
N TYR A 167 2.91 16.17 -2.19
CA TYR A 167 3.78 15.21 -1.51
C TYR A 167 3.29 13.77 -1.59
N ILE A 168 1.96 13.57 -1.64
CA ILE A 168 1.35 12.24 -1.64
C ILE A 168 0.85 11.82 -3.02
N GLN A 169 0.93 12.66 -4.06
CA GLN A 169 0.39 12.31 -5.39
C GLN A 169 1.02 11.05 -5.97
N GLY A 170 2.33 10.85 -5.78
CA GLY A 170 3.04 9.65 -6.25
C GLY A 170 2.62 8.36 -5.54
N LEU A 171 1.96 8.47 -4.38
CA LEU A 171 1.49 7.35 -3.56
C LEU A 171 0.01 7.02 -3.84
N ARG A 172 -0.64 7.79 -4.72
CA ARG A 172 -2.06 7.63 -5.02
C ARG A 172 -2.29 6.70 -6.22
N PHE A 173 -3.09 5.66 -5.99
CA PHE A 173 -3.44 4.65 -6.98
C PHE A 173 -4.93 4.70 -7.35
N PRO A 174 -5.33 4.33 -8.58
CA PRO A 174 -6.71 4.39 -9.06
C PRO A 174 -7.62 3.26 -8.51
N ILE A 175 -7.42 2.87 -7.26
CA ILE A 175 -8.08 1.71 -6.61
C ILE A 175 -9.45 2.08 -6.01
N LEU A 176 -9.65 3.36 -5.65
CA LEU A 176 -10.87 3.87 -4.98
C LEU A 176 -11.67 4.81 -5.89
#